data_AF-A0A4Q6BX97-F1
#
_entry.id   AF-A0A4Q6BX97-F1
#
_cell.length_a   1.000
_cell.length_b   1.000
_cell.length_c   1.000
_cell.angle_alpha   90.00
_cell.angle_beta   90.00
_cell.angle_gamma   90.00
#
_symmetry.space_group_name_H-M   'P 1'
#
loop_
_entity.id
_entity.type
_entity.pdbx_description
1 polymer ?
#
loop_
_entity_poly.entity_id
_entity_poly.type
_entity_poly.pdbx_seq_one_letter_code
_entity_poly.pdbx_strand_id
1 'polypeptide(L)'
;MSTTPSTLTPLVIKSRLAKNPTTKLRYGVTAQLNSGEQITVADPKATRAMVALMDMNALHGGAASHFGGPSAFAELMSAAHGLMFHMSAKAKVNWNEAFNFVNDAGHTENGLYALKANYGFADLNLESLKKFRSIESPLTGHGEAHLFPEGVLISNGPLGSGLPQAQGLAIGDALAGKKRVTICALSDGAAMEGEAKESLAAIPGLAKRGKVAPFVLIISDNKTKLSGRIETDSFSMEPTFQSLEKLGWKVMRLEDGHQLQAAVSTLEEAIQQVTLDAT
;
A
#
# COMPACT_ATOMS: atom_id res chain seq x y z
N MET A 1 -43.32 10.11 -9.08
CA MET A 1 -42.87 9.02 -9.96
C MET A 1 -41.70 8.34 -9.27
N SER A 2 -41.93 7.14 -8.71
CA SER A 2 -40.89 6.33 -8.08
C SER A 2 -40.10 5.63 -9.19
N THR A 3 -39.04 6.28 -9.67
CA THR A 3 -38.05 5.60 -10.49
C THR A 3 -37.17 4.81 -9.55
N THR A 4 -37.47 3.52 -9.38
CA THR A 4 -36.51 2.58 -8.77
C THR A 4 -35.17 2.80 -9.47
N PRO A 5 -34.09 3.18 -8.78
CA PRO A 5 -32.81 3.44 -9.42
C PRO A 5 -32.45 2.18 -10.20
N SER A 6 -32.16 2.33 -11.51
CA SER A 6 -31.66 1.21 -12.31
C SER A 6 -30.44 0.66 -11.59
N THR A 7 -30.49 -0.60 -11.17
CA THR A 7 -29.39 -1.26 -10.48
C THR A 7 -28.19 -1.26 -11.44
N LEU A 8 -27.18 -0.43 -11.14
CA LEU A 8 -25.95 -0.40 -11.91
C LEU A 8 -25.36 -1.81 -11.87
N THR A 9 -25.16 -2.42 -13.04
CA THR A 9 -24.52 -3.72 -13.15
C THR A 9 -23.03 -3.48 -13.42
N PRO A 10 -22.12 -3.82 -12.47
CA PRO A 10 -20.70 -3.60 -12.66
C PRO A 10 -20.17 -4.41 -13.84
N LEU A 11 -19.32 -3.80 -14.66
CA LEU A 11 -18.59 -4.53 -15.68
C LEU A 11 -17.64 -5.54 -15.01
N VAL A 12 -17.68 -6.79 -15.48
CA VAL A 12 -16.75 -7.81 -15.04
C VAL A 12 -15.42 -7.61 -15.77
N ILE A 13 -14.53 -6.84 -15.17
CA ILE A 13 -13.16 -6.63 -15.67
C ILE A 13 -12.25 -7.68 -15.04
N LYS A 14 -11.64 -8.53 -15.87
CA LYS A 14 -10.61 -9.46 -15.41
C LYS A 14 -9.39 -8.66 -14.97
N SER A 15 -9.05 -8.73 -13.68
CA SER A 15 -7.81 -8.14 -13.17
C SER A 15 -6.60 -8.80 -13.82
N ARG A 16 -5.60 -7.99 -14.16
CA ARG A 16 -4.29 -8.47 -14.65
C ARG A 16 -3.33 -8.78 -13.50
N LEU A 17 -3.64 -8.33 -12.29
CA LEU A 17 -2.82 -8.60 -11.11
C LEU A 17 -2.62 -10.11 -10.94
N ALA A 18 -1.39 -10.48 -10.58
CA ALA A 18 -1.11 -11.84 -10.17
C ALA A 18 -1.98 -12.21 -8.95
N LYS A 19 -2.35 -13.48 -8.87
CA LYS A 19 -3.08 -14.05 -7.72
C LYS A 19 -2.16 -14.12 -6.50
N ASN A 20 -2.66 -14.67 -5.39
CA ASN A 20 -1.86 -14.87 -4.19
C ASN A 20 -0.55 -15.61 -4.54
N PRO A 21 0.57 -15.26 -3.89
CA PRO A 21 1.80 -16.02 -4.01
C PRO A 21 1.54 -17.50 -3.69
N THR A 22 2.00 -18.38 -4.58
CA THR A 22 1.93 -19.84 -4.37
C THR A 22 3.27 -20.40 -3.88
N THR A 23 4.34 -19.63 -4.03
CA THR A 23 5.68 -19.96 -3.54
C THR A 23 5.84 -19.56 -2.08
N LYS A 24 6.60 -20.36 -1.33
CA LYS A 24 7.02 -19.99 0.02
C LYS A 24 7.98 -18.79 -0.07
N LEU A 25 7.86 -17.87 0.88
CA LEU A 25 8.80 -16.78 1.07
C LEU A 25 10.24 -17.29 1.10
N ARG A 26 11.13 -16.65 0.34
CA ARG A 26 12.56 -16.97 0.34
C ARG A 26 13.22 -16.58 1.67
N TYR A 27 12.84 -15.43 2.20
CA TYR A 27 13.28 -14.89 3.49
C TYR A 27 12.04 -14.44 4.27
N GLY A 28 11.50 -15.35 5.09
CA GLY A 28 10.33 -15.10 5.91
C GLY A 28 10.68 -15.04 7.39
N VAL A 29 9.92 -14.23 8.13
CA VAL A 29 9.94 -14.19 9.59
C VAL A 29 8.54 -14.44 10.14
N THR A 30 8.46 -14.99 11.33
CA THR A 30 7.19 -15.22 12.02
C THR A 30 6.70 -13.93 12.67
N ALA A 31 5.42 -13.62 12.47
CA ALA A 31 4.67 -12.65 13.25
C ALA A 31 3.41 -13.32 13.83
N GLN A 32 2.84 -12.73 14.87
CA GLN A 32 1.65 -13.24 15.53
C GLN A 32 0.46 -12.31 15.29
N LEU A 33 -0.68 -12.90 14.94
CA LEU A 33 -1.97 -12.20 14.89
C LEU A 33 -2.53 -12.00 16.30
N ASN A 34 -3.48 -11.07 16.45
CA ASN A 34 -4.16 -10.79 17.72
C ASN A 34 -4.91 -12.02 18.29
N SER A 35 -5.27 -12.97 17.42
CA SER A 35 -5.85 -14.26 17.80
C SER A 35 -4.83 -15.26 18.41
N GLY A 36 -3.54 -14.94 18.37
CA GLY A 36 -2.45 -15.85 18.71
C GLY A 36 -1.94 -16.71 17.55
N GLU A 37 -2.67 -16.75 16.41
CA GLU A 37 -2.26 -17.45 15.19
C GLU A 37 -0.92 -16.89 14.67
N GLN A 38 0.02 -17.78 14.30
CA GLN A 38 1.30 -17.39 13.73
C GLN A 38 1.20 -17.32 12.20
N ILE A 39 1.71 -16.25 11.61
CA ILE A 39 1.82 -16.05 10.18
C ILE A 39 3.28 -15.83 9.78
N THR A 40 3.62 -16.17 8.53
CA THR A 40 4.93 -15.84 7.96
C THR A 40 4.79 -14.63 7.04
N VAL A 41 5.58 -13.60 7.30
CA VAL A 41 5.66 -12.37 6.49
C VAL A 41 7.07 -12.18 5.94
N ALA A 42 7.23 -11.34 4.92
CA ALA A 42 8.54 -11.01 4.39
C ALA A 42 9.44 -10.41 5.47
N ASP A 43 10.70 -10.84 5.56
CA ASP A 43 11.67 -10.25 6.48
C ASP A 43 12.05 -8.82 6.04
N PRO A 44 11.76 -7.79 6.85
CA PRO A 44 12.13 -6.41 6.53
C PRO A 44 13.63 -6.20 6.33
N LYS A 45 14.48 -6.99 7.00
CA LYS A 45 15.94 -6.94 6.80
C LYS A 45 16.33 -7.48 5.43
N ALA A 46 15.70 -8.58 4.99
CA ALA A 46 15.92 -9.12 3.66
C ALA A 46 15.39 -8.16 2.58
N THR A 47 14.23 -7.54 2.80
CA THR A 47 13.69 -6.51 1.89
C THR A 47 14.69 -5.36 1.72
N ARG A 48 15.27 -4.83 2.79
CA ARG A 48 16.32 -3.79 2.71
C ARG A 48 17.56 -4.25 1.95
N ALA A 49 18.03 -5.48 2.19
CA ALA A 49 19.16 -6.04 1.46
C ALA A 49 18.87 -6.18 -0.05
N MET A 50 17.65 -6.57 -0.42
CA MET A 50 17.21 -6.65 -1.81
C MET A 50 17.09 -5.27 -2.46
N VAL A 51 16.58 -4.26 -1.73
CA VAL A 51 16.59 -2.86 -2.19
C VAL A 51 18.02 -2.40 -2.47
N ALA A 52 18.95 -2.63 -1.54
CA ALA A 52 20.35 -2.26 -1.74
C ALA A 52 20.96 -2.96 -2.97
N LEU A 53 20.74 -4.27 -3.12
CA LEU A 53 21.20 -5.02 -4.29
C LEU A 53 20.64 -4.44 -5.61
N MET A 54 19.32 -4.24 -5.66
CA MET A 54 18.62 -3.71 -6.83
C MET A 54 19.12 -2.32 -7.20
N ASP A 55 19.17 -1.41 -6.22
CA ASP A 55 19.53 -0.02 -6.44
C ASP A 55 21.01 0.13 -6.82
N MET A 56 21.91 -0.70 -6.27
CA MET A 56 23.31 -0.74 -6.70
C MET A 56 23.47 -1.17 -8.16
N ASN A 57 22.69 -2.15 -8.63
CA ASN A 57 22.72 -2.55 -10.04
C ASN A 57 22.22 -1.42 -10.96
N ALA A 58 21.14 -0.75 -10.56
CA ALA A 58 20.63 0.41 -11.30
C ALA A 58 21.66 1.56 -11.36
N LEU A 59 22.35 1.85 -10.24
CA LEU A 59 23.41 2.86 -10.18
C LEU A 59 24.60 2.49 -11.07
N HIS A 60 25.04 1.23 -11.08
CA HIS A 60 26.10 0.77 -11.99
C HIS A 60 25.69 0.92 -13.46
N GLY A 61 24.39 0.83 -13.76
CA GLY A 61 23.82 1.12 -15.08
C GLY A 61 23.60 2.61 -15.38
N GLY A 62 23.92 3.52 -14.44
CA GLY A 62 23.79 4.97 -14.60
C GLY A 62 22.43 5.57 -14.20
N ALA A 63 21.56 4.81 -13.55
CA ALA A 63 20.24 5.28 -13.11
C ALA A 63 20.24 5.75 -11.65
N ALA A 64 19.38 6.72 -11.31
CA ALA A 64 19.16 7.16 -9.92
C ALA A 64 18.16 6.25 -9.18
N SER A 65 18.29 6.11 -7.86
CA SER A 65 17.47 5.22 -7.03
C SER A 65 17.16 5.82 -5.65
N HIS A 66 16.08 5.35 -5.03
CA HIS A 66 15.68 5.75 -3.67
C HIS A 66 15.97 4.64 -2.67
N PHE A 67 16.87 4.88 -1.72
CA PHE A 67 17.21 3.89 -0.70
C PHE A 67 16.41 4.05 0.60
N GLY A 68 16.25 5.31 1.05
CA GLY A 68 15.71 5.64 2.37
C GLY A 68 14.23 5.30 2.52
N GLY A 69 13.38 5.91 1.69
CA GLY A 69 11.92 5.70 1.70
C GLY A 69 11.49 4.23 1.70
N PRO A 70 11.87 3.41 0.69
CA PRO A 70 11.49 2.00 0.67
C PRO A 70 12.05 1.21 1.86
N SER A 71 13.22 1.56 2.37
CA SER A 71 13.78 0.94 3.58
C SER A 71 13.01 1.31 4.85
N ALA A 72 12.46 2.52 4.91
CA ALA A 72 11.64 2.97 6.04
C ALA A 72 10.28 2.27 6.07
N PHE A 73 9.71 1.95 4.91
CA PHE A 73 8.42 1.27 4.77
C PHE A 73 8.48 -0.26 4.94
N ALA A 74 9.66 -0.86 5.10
CA ALA A 74 9.85 -2.29 5.00
C ALA A 74 8.95 -3.12 5.95
N GLU A 75 8.82 -2.72 7.22
CA GLU A 75 7.93 -3.39 8.18
C GLU A 75 6.46 -3.24 7.83
N LEU A 76 6.01 -2.01 7.56
CA LEU A 76 4.61 -1.71 7.21
C LEU A 76 4.18 -2.45 5.94
N MET A 77 5.03 -2.50 4.92
CA MET A 77 4.73 -3.20 3.68
C MET A 77 4.76 -4.72 3.85
N SER A 78 5.67 -5.25 4.66
CA SER A 78 5.72 -6.67 5.00
C SER A 78 4.48 -7.11 5.77
N ALA A 79 4.04 -6.31 6.74
CA ALA A 79 2.80 -6.52 7.48
C ALA A 79 1.56 -6.45 6.56
N ALA A 80 1.42 -5.38 5.77
CA ALA A 80 0.27 -5.19 4.88
C ALA A 80 0.12 -6.34 3.87
N HIS A 81 1.19 -6.69 3.16
CA HIS A 81 1.13 -7.78 2.16
C HIS A 81 0.97 -9.15 2.81
N GLY A 82 1.63 -9.38 3.95
CA GLY A 82 1.47 -10.60 4.73
C GLY A 82 0.03 -10.84 5.14
N LEU A 83 -0.63 -9.81 5.70
CA LEU A 83 -2.03 -9.86 6.10
C LEU A 83 -2.96 -10.04 4.90
N MET A 84 -2.79 -9.27 3.82
CA MET A 84 -3.61 -9.40 2.60
C MET A 84 -3.56 -10.82 2.04
N PHE A 85 -2.35 -11.39 1.89
CA PHE A 85 -2.18 -12.73 1.34
C PHE A 85 -2.72 -13.81 2.29
N HIS A 86 -2.45 -13.69 3.59
CA HIS A 86 -2.92 -14.65 4.59
C HIS A 86 -4.46 -14.66 4.68
N MET A 87 -5.08 -13.50 4.89
CA MET A 87 -6.54 -13.37 5.05
C MET A 87 -7.28 -13.86 3.81
N SER A 88 -6.78 -13.53 2.62
CA SER A 88 -7.41 -13.97 1.37
C SER A 88 -7.27 -15.48 1.15
N ALA A 89 -6.10 -16.06 1.46
CA ALA A 89 -5.90 -17.50 1.41
C ALA A 89 -6.83 -18.24 2.39
N LYS A 90 -6.98 -17.73 3.61
CA LYS A 90 -7.90 -18.27 4.63
C LYS A 90 -9.36 -18.22 4.17
N ALA A 91 -9.76 -17.15 3.50
CA ALA A 91 -11.08 -16.98 2.89
C ALA A 91 -11.26 -17.72 1.55
N LYS A 92 -10.22 -18.38 1.03
CA LYS A 92 -10.21 -19.09 -0.27
C LYS A 92 -10.60 -18.20 -1.46
N VAL A 93 -10.17 -16.93 -1.44
CA VAL A 93 -10.35 -15.96 -2.52
C VAL A 93 -9.00 -15.41 -2.97
N ASN A 94 -8.92 -14.89 -4.19
CA ASN A 94 -7.71 -14.17 -4.61
C ASN A 94 -7.60 -12.85 -3.82
N TRP A 95 -6.38 -12.41 -3.53
CA TRP A 95 -6.15 -11.23 -2.70
C TRP A 95 -6.72 -9.97 -3.32
N ASN A 96 -6.67 -9.85 -4.64
CA ASN A 96 -7.24 -8.75 -5.41
C ASN A 96 -8.78 -8.80 -5.50
N GLU A 97 -9.43 -9.84 -4.96
CA GLU A 97 -10.88 -9.87 -4.75
C GLU A 97 -11.25 -9.30 -3.38
N ALA A 98 -10.41 -9.50 -2.36
CA ALA A 98 -10.61 -9.06 -0.99
C ALA A 98 -9.98 -7.68 -0.68
N PHE A 99 -8.93 -7.29 -1.41
CA PHE A 99 -8.17 -6.07 -1.19
C PHE A 99 -7.89 -5.29 -2.48
N ASN A 100 -7.86 -3.96 -2.38
CA ASN A 100 -7.10 -3.10 -3.29
C ASN A 100 -5.85 -2.61 -2.53
N PHE A 101 -4.70 -2.59 -3.18
CA PHE A 101 -3.49 -1.98 -2.63
C PHE A 101 -3.00 -0.88 -3.57
N VAL A 102 -2.78 0.32 -3.01
CA VAL A 102 -2.27 1.49 -3.73
C VAL A 102 -1.07 2.04 -2.99
N ASN A 103 0.03 2.23 -3.71
CA ASN A 103 1.22 2.90 -3.20
C ASN A 103 1.27 4.33 -3.75
N ASP A 104 0.85 5.31 -2.96
CA ASP A 104 0.96 6.73 -3.32
C ASP A 104 2.40 7.22 -3.17
N ALA A 105 3.14 6.67 -2.20
CA ALA A 105 4.58 6.88 -2.03
C ALA A 105 5.37 6.20 -3.16
N GLY A 106 5.12 6.58 -4.41
CA GLY A 106 5.58 5.89 -5.62
C GLY A 106 7.09 5.81 -5.73
N HIS A 107 7.81 6.79 -5.17
CA HIS A 107 9.27 6.77 -5.09
C HIS A 107 9.82 5.58 -4.27
N THR A 108 8.96 4.89 -3.52
CA THR A 108 9.25 3.69 -2.72
C THR A 108 8.84 2.39 -3.40
N GLU A 109 8.38 2.41 -4.65
CA GLU A 109 7.91 1.22 -5.36
C GLU A 109 9.00 0.13 -5.46
N ASN A 110 10.26 0.54 -5.53
CA ASN A 110 11.38 -0.41 -5.50
C ASN A 110 11.36 -1.29 -4.23
N GLY A 111 10.96 -0.76 -3.07
CA GLY A 111 10.72 -1.57 -1.86
C GLY A 111 9.64 -2.64 -2.04
N LEU A 112 8.58 -2.33 -2.81
CA LEU A 112 7.55 -3.29 -3.17
C LEU A 112 8.03 -4.31 -4.19
N TYR A 113 8.87 -3.94 -5.15
CA TYR A 113 9.50 -4.91 -6.05
C TYR A 113 10.36 -5.91 -5.28
N ALA A 114 11.18 -5.43 -4.35
CA ALA A 114 11.98 -6.27 -3.45
C ALA A 114 11.11 -7.22 -2.62
N LEU A 115 10.04 -6.70 -2.01
CA LEU A 115 9.08 -7.51 -1.26
C LEU A 115 8.40 -8.56 -2.15
N LYS A 116 7.91 -8.17 -3.34
CA LYS A 116 7.24 -9.06 -4.30
C LYS A 116 8.19 -10.16 -4.79
N ALA A 117 9.46 -9.83 -5.05
CA ALA A 117 10.48 -10.83 -5.40
C ALA A 117 10.75 -11.83 -4.28
N ASN A 118 10.66 -11.42 -3.02
CA ASN A 118 10.76 -12.34 -1.87
C ASN A 118 9.58 -13.32 -1.81
N TYR A 119 8.39 -12.87 -2.20
CA TYR A 119 7.19 -13.71 -2.34
C TYR A 119 7.17 -14.56 -3.62
N GLY A 120 8.02 -14.30 -4.62
CA GLY A 120 7.86 -14.88 -5.96
C GLY A 120 6.62 -14.33 -6.69
N PHE A 121 6.11 -13.18 -6.26
CA PHE A 121 4.88 -12.60 -6.77
C PHE A 121 5.07 -12.05 -8.19
N ALA A 122 4.12 -12.35 -9.08
CA ALA A 122 4.19 -11.96 -10.50
C ALA A 122 5.53 -12.36 -11.16
N ASP A 123 6.00 -13.58 -10.85
CA ASP A 123 7.26 -14.17 -11.34
C ASP A 123 8.54 -13.37 -11.02
N LEU A 124 8.44 -12.39 -10.11
CA LEU A 124 9.61 -11.65 -9.65
C LEU A 124 10.53 -12.52 -8.82
N ASN A 125 11.83 -12.35 -9.07
CA ASN A 125 12.90 -13.00 -8.36
C ASN A 125 14.11 -12.04 -8.28
N LEU A 126 15.20 -12.49 -7.65
CA LEU A 126 16.40 -11.66 -7.47
C LEU A 126 17.04 -11.21 -8.79
N GLU A 127 16.96 -12.01 -9.87
CA GLU A 127 17.50 -11.62 -11.18
C GLU A 127 16.63 -10.54 -11.84
N SER A 128 15.30 -10.59 -11.64
CA SER A 128 14.40 -9.52 -12.09
C SER A 128 14.79 -8.18 -11.45
N LEU A 129 15.13 -8.17 -10.16
CA LEU A 129 15.53 -6.95 -9.45
C LEU A 129 16.81 -6.31 -10.03
N LYS A 130 17.78 -7.10 -10.51
CA LYS A 130 19.00 -6.55 -11.11
C LYS A 130 18.74 -5.73 -12.39
N LYS A 131 17.57 -5.89 -13.00
CA LYS A 131 17.14 -5.15 -14.19
C LYS A 131 16.35 -3.88 -13.84
N PHE A 132 16.21 -3.51 -12.57
CA PHE A 132 15.50 -2.29 -12.17
C PHE A 132 16.02 -1.06 -12.93
N ARG A 133 15.09 -0.25 -13.46
CA ARG A 133 15.33 0.93 -14.31
C ARG A 133 16.05 0.66 -15.63
N SER A 134 16.21 -0.59 -16.04
CA SER A 134 16.64 -0.94 -17.41
C SER A 134 15.48 -0.78 -18.40
N ILE A 135 15.78 -0.41 -19.64
CA ILE A 135 14.81 -0.35 -20.76
C ILE A 135 14.18 -1.72 -21.08
N GLU A 136 14.85 -2.81 -20.69
CA GLU A 136 14.38 -4.18 -20.90
C GLU A 136 13.51 -4.70 -19.75
N SER A 137 13.23 -3.85 -18.75
CA SER A 137 12.58 -4.26 -17.51
C SER A 137 11.25 -3.54 -17.30
N PRO A 138 10.22 -4.26 -16.83
CA PRO A 138 8.98 -3.62 -16.40
C PRO A 138 9.13 -2.91 -15.03
N LEU A 139 10.26 -3.11 -14.33
CA LEU A 139 10.54 -2.49 -13.02
C LEU A 139 11.12 -1.09 -13.21
N THR A 140 10.27 -0.07 -13.26
CA THR A 140 10.68 1.33 -13.44
C THR A 140 10.86 2.06 -12.11
N GLY A 141 11.26 3.32 -12.15
CA GLY A 141 11.49 4.12 -10.94
C GLY A 141 10.29 4.36 -10.04
N HIS A 142 9.09 4.13 -10.58
CA HIS A 142 7.79 4.22 -9.94
C HIS A 142 6.98 2.97 -10.34
N GLY A 143 5.79 2.80 -9.78
CA GLY A 143 4.85 1.78 -10.21
C GLY A 143 4.20 2.21 -11.52
N GLU A 144 4.28 1.38 -12.56
CA GLU A 144 3.64 1.64 -13.85
C GLU A 144 2.73 0.47 -14.23
N ALA A 145 1.42 0.63 -14.02
CA ALA A 145 0.43 -0.43 -14.23
C ALA A 145 0.31 -0.87 -15.69
N HIS A 146 0.77 -0.05 -16.64
CA HIS A 146 0.76 -0.40 -18.06
C HIS A 146 1.99 -1.22 -18.49
N LEU A 147 3.11 -1.10 -17.78
CA LEU A 147 4.32 -1.89 -18.02
C LEU A 147 4.38 -3.15 -17.14
N PHE A 148 3.85 -3.08 -15.92
CA PHE A 148 3.81 -4.21 -14.98
C PHE A 148 2.42 -4.44 -14.36
N PRO A 149 1.38 -4.73 -15.17
CA PRO A 149 0.00 -4.87 -14.70
C PRO A 149 -0.24 -6.06 -13.76
N GLU A 150 0.67 -7.05 -13.74
CA GLU A 150 0.62 -8.19 -12.83
C GLU A 150 1.07 -7.80 -11.41
N GLY A 151 1.95 -6.80 -11.32
CA GLY A 151 2.58 -6.34 -10.09
C GLY A 151 2.02 -5.04 -9.52
N VAL A 152 1.44 -4.19 -10.36
CA VAL A 152 1.05 -2.80 -10.02
C VAL A 152 -0.40 -2.56 -10.45
N LEU A 153 -1.26 -2.20 -9.50
CA LEU A 153 -2.69 -1.96 -9.76
C LEU A 153 -2.93 -0.60 -10.43
N ILE A 154 -2.28 0.44 -9.93
CA ILE A 154 -2.39 1.84 -10.38
C ILE A 154 -1.00 2.43 -10.52
N SER A 155 -0.76 3.17 -11.61
CA SER A 155 0.49 3.89 -11.79
C SER A 155 0.65 5.01 -10.75
N ASN A 156 1.84 5.15 -10.20
CA ASN A 156 2.16 6.13 -9.16
C ASN A 156 3.37 7.00 -9.56
N GLY A 157 3.82 7.88 -8.65
CA GLY A 157 4.98 8.75 -8.86
C GLY A 157 4.67 10.21 -8.52
N PRO A 158 3.65 10.84 -9.14
CA PRO A 158 3.13 12.11 -8.68
C PRO A 158 2.62 11.96 -7.24
N LEU A 159 3.25 12.67 -6.31
CA LEU A 159 2.91 12.60 -4.89
C LEU A 159 1.46 13.03 -4.70
N GLY A 160 0.73 12.33 -3.83
CA GLY A 160 -0.65 12.69 -3.47
C GLY A 160 -1.72 12.20 -4.45
N SER A 161 -1.36 11.78 -5.67
CA SER A 161 -2.32 11.39 -6.71
C SER A 161 -2.86 9.98 -6.52
N GLY A 162 -2.15 9.12 -5.79
CA GLY A 162 -2.58 7.74 -5.48
C GLY A 162 -3.74 7.69 -4.50
N LEU A 163 -3.79 8.59 -3.50
CA LEU A 163 -4.87 8.64 -2.51
C LEU A 163 -6.27 8.91 -3.13
N PRO A 164 -6.50 9.93 -3.98
CA PRO A 164 -7.79 10.14 -4.65
C PRO A 164 -8.15 8.99 -5.60
N GLN A 165 -7.14 8.36 -6.22
CA GLN A 165 -7.37 7.16 -7.04
C GLN A 165 -7.83 5.97 -6.18
N ALA A 166 -7.21 5.75 -5.02
CA ALA A 166 -7.65 4.75 -4.05
C ALA A 166 -9.06 5.04 -3.52
N GLN A 167 -9.39 6.30 -3.25
CA GLN A 167 -10.75 6.73 -2.92
C GLN A 167 -11.73 6.34 -4.04
N GLY A 168 -11.38 6.60 -5.31
CA GLY A 168 -12.19 6.21 -6.46
C GLY A 168 -12.43 4.70 -6.56
N LEU A 169 -11.40 3.87 -6.33
CA LEU A 169 -11.53 2.42 -6.27
C LEU A 169 -12.55 1.99 -5.21
N ALA A 170 -12.43 2.53 -4.00
CA ALA A 170 -13.30 2.18 -2.89
C ALA A 170 -14.74 2.68 -3.09
N ILE A 171 -14.95 3.83 -3.75
CA ILE A 171 -16.29 4.29 -4.17
C ILE A 171 -16.87 3.32 -5.21
N GLY A 172 -16.05 2.90 -6.18
CA GLY A 172 -16.45 1.92 -7.19
C GLY A 172 -16.88 0.59 -6.59
N ASP A 173 -16.14 0.08 -5.60
CA ASP A 173 -16.49 -1.13 -4.88
C ASP A 173 -17.81 -0.96 -4.08
N ALA A 174 -18.02 0.17 -3.40
CA ALA A 174 -19.29 0.44 -2.71
C ALA A 174 -20.49 0.49 -3.67
N LEU A 175 -20.35 1.17 -4.82
CA LEU A 175 -21.38 1.21 -5.87
C LEU A 175 -21.68 -0.17 -6.44
N ALA A 176 -20.67 -1.04 -6.50
CA ALA A 176 -20.78 -2.43 -6.95
C ALA A 176 -21.28 -3.40 -5.86
N GLY A 177 -21.57 -2.92 -4.64
CA GLY A 177 -21.95 -3.76 -3.50
C GLY A 177 -20.82 -4.65 -2.98
N LYS A 178 -19.56 -4.35 -3.32
CA LYS A 178 -18.38 -5.09 -2.88
C LYS A 178 -17.81 -4.46 -1.61
N LYS A 179 -17.43 -5.30 -0.65
CA LYS A 179 -16.79 -4.89 0.61
C LYS A 179 -15.28 -5.12 0.59
N ARG A 180 -14.65 -4.82 -0.56
CA ARG A 180 -13.20 -4.95 -0.74
C ARG A 180 -12.47 -3.89 0.08
N VAL A 181 -11.48 -4.28 0.86
CA VAL A 181 -10.71 -3.35 1.69
C VAL A 181 -9.66 -2.65 0.84
N THR A 182 -9.70 -1.32 0.78
CA THR A 182 -8.67 -0.53 0.08
C THR A 182 -7.61 -0.09 1.07
N ILE A 183 -6.36 -0.50 0.84
CA ILE A 183 -5.19 -0.08 1.60
C ILE A 183 -4.37 0.88 0.73
N CYS A 184 -4.13 2.09 1.23
CA CYS A 184 -3.29 3.09 0.56
C CYS A 184 -2.09 3.45 1.45
N ALA A 185 -0.88 3.41 0.89
CA ALA A 185 0.34 3.86 1.55
C ALA A 185 0.74 5.26 1.06
N LEU A 186 0.86 6.21 1.98
CA LEU A 186 1.09 7.64 1.75
C LEU A 186 2.35 8.09 2.51
N SER A 187 3.16 8.98 1.92
CA SER A 187 4.24 9.66 2.65
C SER A 187 3.75 10.98 3.24
N ASP A 188 4.44 11.48 4.27
CA ASP A 188 4.31 12.84 4.77
C ASP A 188 4.38 13.91 3.67
N GLY A 189 5.28 13.76 2.70
CA GLY A 189 5.38 14.63 1.53
C GLY A 189 4.12 14.61 0.66
N ALA A 190 3.55 13.43 0.42
CA ALA A 190 2.30 13.33 -0.33
C ALA A 190 1.09 13.88 0.43
N ALA A 191 1.08 13.78 1.76
CA ALA A 191 0.04 14.38 2.60
C ALA A 191 0.03 15.93 2.57
N MET A 192 1.05 16.56 1.99
CA MET A 192 1.07 18.01 1.76
C MET A 192 0.32 18.43 0.51
N GLU A 193 0.13 17.52 -0.44
CA GLU A 193 -0.47 17.85 -1.72
C GLU A 193 -1.97 18.13 -1.58
N GLY A 194 -2.46 19.07 -2.38
CA GLY A 194 -3.85 19.55 -2.30
C GLY A 194 -4.86 18.43 -2.52
N GLU A 195 -4.66 17.61 -3.55
CA GLU A 195 -5.53 16.48 -3.88
C GLU A 195 -5.55 15.40 -2.77
N ALA A 196 -4.42 15.19 -2.10
CA ALA A 196 -4.36 14.29 -0.96
C ALA A 196 -5.18 14.87 0.21
N LYS A 197 -5.05 16.17 0.50
CA LYS A 197 -5.83 16.85 1.54
C LYS A 197 -7.34 16.80 1.28
N GLU A 198 -7.78 16.96 0.04
CA GLU A 198 -9.18 16.78 -0.34
C GLU A 198 -9.68 15.37 0.00
N SER A 199 -8.89 14.34 -0.33
CA SER A 199 -9.22 12.94 -0.06
C SER A 199 -9.22 12.63 1.44
N LEU A 200 -8.24 13.15 2.19
CA LEU A 200 -8.17 13.06 3.66
C LEU A 200 -9.44 13.62 4.31
N ALA A 201 -10.02 14.69 3.77
CA ALA A 201 -11.26 15.27 4.28
C ALA A 201 -12.52 14.52 3.79
N ALA A 202 -12.54 14.04 2.55
CA ALA A 202 -13.72 13.46 1.92
C ALA A 202 -14.00 12.01 2.36
N ILE A 203 -12.96 11.17 2.46
CA ILE A 203 -13.12 9.72 2.69
C ILE A 203 -13.94 9.40 3.95
N PRO A 204 -13.67 9.98 5.14
CA PRO A 204 -14.47 9.67 6.33
C PRO A 204 -15.94 10.08 6.21
N GLY A 205 -16.22 11.22 5.56
CA GLY A 205 -17.58 11.69 5.29
C GLY A 205 -18.33 10.75 4.35
N LEU A 206 -17.66 10.25 3.32
CA LEU A 206 -18.20 9.24 2.40
C LEU A 206 -18.44 7.90 3.10
N ALA A 207 -17.54 7.48 3.99
CA ALA A 207 -17.66 6.24 4.78
C ALA A 207 -18.90 6.28 5.69
N LYS A 208 -19.13 7.38 6.40
CA LYS A 208 -20.36 7.59 7.22
C LYS A 208 -21.66 7.53 6.43
N ARG A 209 -21.60 7.69 5.10
CA ARG A 209 -22.76 7.60 4.21
C ARG A 209 -22.83 6.28 3.44
N GLY A 210 -21.94 5.33 3.72
CA GLY A 210 -21.85 4.05 2.99
C GLY A 210 -21.48 4.21 1.51
N LYS A 211 -20.82 5.32 1.15
CA LYS A 211 -20.47 5.66 -0.25
C LYS A 211 -19.05 5.26 -0.65
N VAL A 212 -18.28 4.70 0.27
CA VAL A 212 -16.93 4.19 0.04
C VAL A 212 -16.83 2.84 0.77
N ALA A 213 -16.20 1.86 0.13
CA ALA A 213 -15.91 0.56 0.73
C ALA A 213 -14.87 0.70 1.86
N PRO A 214 -14.62 -0.34 2.68
CA PRO A 214 -13.65 -0.27 3.77
C PRO A 214 -12.30 0.30 3.31
N PHE A 215 -11.74 1.24 4.08
CA PHE A 215 -10.54 1.97 3.69
C PHE A 215 -9.54 2.08 4.84
N VAL A 216 -8.29 1.68 4.59
CA VAL A 216 -7.16 1.82 5.50
C VAL A 216 -6.10 2.71 4.85
N LEU A 217 -5.72 3.78 5.54
CA LEU A 217 -4.64 4.67 5.11
C LEU A 217 -3.42 4.48 6.01
N ILE A 218 -2.28 4.15 5.41
CA ILE A 218 -0.98 4.10 6.07
C ILE A 218 -0.26 5.39 5.74
N ILE A 219 0.13 6.17 6.75
CA ILE A 219 0.92 7.40 6.57
C ILE A 219 2.29 7.19 7.21
N SER A 220 3.36 7.36 6.42
CA SER A 220 4.71 7.45 6.97
C SER A 220 5.02 8.89 7.33
N ASP A 221 5.16 9.16 8.63
CA ASP A 221 5.72 10.40 9.17
C ASP A 221 7.18 10.18 9.55
N ASN A 222 8.08 10.22 8.55
CA ASN A 222 9.52 10.04 8.78
C ASN A 222 10.27 11.36 8.90
N LYS A 223 9.54 12.49 8.82
CA LYS A 223 10.02 13.85 9.02
C LYS A 223 11.16 14.24 8.08
N THR A 224 11.23 13.63 6.89
CA THR A 224 12.34 13.82 5.95
C THR A 224 11.85 14.05 4.53
N LYS A 225 12.49 14.98 3.83
CA LYS A 225 12.24 15.33 2.44
C LYS A 225 13.53 15.43 1.65
N LEU A 226 13.40 15.55 0.32
CA LEU A 226 14.53 15.91 -0.54
C LEU A 226 15.20 17.23 -0.12
N SER A 227 14.45 18.19 0.40
CA SER A 227 14.97 19.51 0.81
C SER A 227 15.54 19.54 2.23
N GLY A 228 15.49 18.43 2.98
CA GLY A 228 15.96 18.38 4.38
C GLY A 228 14.94 17.80 5.36
N ARG A 229 15.04 18.17 6.63
CA ARG A 229 14.15 17.70 7.70
C ARG A 229 12.89 18.56 7.76
N ILE A 230 11.73 17.94 7.93
CA ILE A 230 10.45 18.65 7.90
C ILE A 230 10.35 19.69 9.00
N GLU A 231 10.81 19.33 10.21
CA GLU A 231 10.67 20.18 11.40
C GLU A 231 11.55 21.44 11.34
N THR A 232 12.68 21.40 10.61
CA THR A 232 13.62 22.51 10.52
C THR A 232 13.53 23.27 9.19
N ASP A 233 13.32 22.55 8.09
CA ASP A 233 13.53 23.07 6.73
C ASP A 233 12.20 23.21 5.96
N SER A 234 11.06 22.94 6.60
CA SER A 234 9.72 22.97 6.00
C SER A 234 8.67 23.43 7.02
N PHE A 235 7.40 23.53 6.62
CA PHE A 235 6.29 23.68 7.56
C PHE A 235 5.93 22.33 8.24
N SER A 236 5.47 22.42 9.49
CA SER A 236 5.10 21.27 10.32
C SER A 236 3.86 20.55 9.77
N MET A 237 3.92 19.22 9.75
CA MET A 237 2.80 18.35 9.40
C MET A 237 1.90 17.99 10.58
N GLU A 238 2.32 18.29 11.81
CA GLU A 238 1.58 17.96 13.03
C GLU A 238 0.12 18.48 12.99
N PRO A 239 -0.17 19.72 12.56
CA PRO A 239 -1.57 20.18 12.44
C PRO A 239 -2.38 19.38 11.44
N THR A 240 -1.76 18.89 10.35
CA THR A 240 -2.43 18.05 9.35
C THR A 240 -2.79 16.70 9.97
N PHE A 241 -1.85 16.04 10.65
CA PHE A 241 -2.09 14.72 11.25
C PHE A 241 -3.04 14.79 12.45
N GLN A 242 -2.95 15.82 13.29
CA GLN A 242 -3.93 16.06 14.36
C GLN A 242 -5.34 16.36 13.85
N SER A 243 -5.48 16.84 12.61
CA SER A 243 -6.80 17.09 12.03
C SER A 243 -7.54 15.80 11.64
N LEU A 244 -6.84 14.68 11.44
CA LEU A 244 -7.42 13.43 10.91
C LEU A 244 -8.59 12.92 11.75
N GLU A 245 -8.46 12.91 13.08
CA GLU A 245 -9.55 12.52 13.98
C GLU A 245 -10.76 13.44 13.85
N LYS A 246 -10.53 14.75 13.71
CA LYS A 246 -11.58 15.76 13.52
C LYS A 246 -12.28 15.62 12.16
N LEU A 247 -11.54 15.20 11.12
CA LEU A 247 -12.10 14.87 9.81
C LEU A 247 -12.92 13.56 9.86
N GLY A 248 -12.71 12.73 10.89
CA GLY A 248 -13.49 11.53 11.16
C GLY A 248 -12.74 10.22 10.93
N TRP A 249 -11.42 10.27 10.73
CA TRP A 249 -10.59 9.06 10.74
C TRP A 249 -10.50 8.47 12.15
N LYS A 250 -10.49 7.14 12.24
CA LYS A 250 -9.95 6.44 13.41
C LYS A 250 -8.44 6.39 13.23
N VAL A 251 -7.68 7.03 14.14
CA VAL A 251 -6.22 7.14 14.02
C VAL A 251 -5.54 6.15 14.96
N MET A 252 -4.64 5.34 14.42
CA MET A 252 -3.78 4.43 15.17
C MET A 252 -2.34 4.92 15.05
N ARG A 253 -1.73 5.28 16.18
CA ARG A 253 -0.34 5.73 16.21
C ARG A 253 0.59 4.53 16.43
N LEU A 254 1.52 4.33 15.49
CA LEU A 254 2.60 3.38 15.61
C LEU A 254 3.89 4.17 15.87
N GLU A 255 4.24 4.34 17.14
CA GLU A 255 5.38 5.17 17.57
C GLU A 255 6.72 4.65 17.00
N ASP A 256 6.87 3.32 16.92
CA ASP A 256 8.02 2.68 16.27
C ASP A 256 7.57 1.88 15.03
N GLY A 257 7.65 2.54 13.88
CA GLY A 257 7.34 1.94 12.59
C GLY A 257 8.28 0.81 12.17
N HIS A 258 9.40 0.61 12.87
CA HIS A 258 10.38 -0.45 12.59
C HIS A 258 10.20 -1.70 13.45
N GLN A 259 9.14 -1.75 14.27
CA GLN A 259 8.76 -2.94 15.02
C GLN A 259 7.73 -3.75 14.25
N LEU A 260 8.19 -4.77 13.52
CA LEU A 260 7.35 -5.60 12.64
C LEU A 260 6.11 -6.17 13.35
N GLN A 261 6.25 -6.68 14.57
CA GLN A 261 5.13 -7.24 15.31
C GLN A 261 4.07 -6.17 15.63
N ALA A 262 4.49 -4.96 15.99
CA ALA A 262 3.57 -3.85 16.22
C ALA A 262 2.88 -3.44 14.91
N ALA A 263 3.61 -3.36 13.80
CA ALA A 263 3.03 -3.08 12.48
C ALA A 263 1.98 -4.13 12.07
N VAL A 264 2.23 -5.43 12.30
CA VAL A 264 1.26 -6.50 12.04
C VAL A 264 0.01 -6.35 12.89
N SER A 265 0.15 -6.20 14.21
CA SER A 265 -0.99 -6.07 15.12
C SER A 265 -1.84 -4.83 14.81
N THR A 266 -1.20 -3.67 14.56
CA THR A 266 -1.91 -2.42 14.22
C THR A 266 -2.66 -2.53 12.89
N LEU A 267 -2.03 -3.05 11.83
CA LEU A 267 -2.70 -3.19 10.54
C LEU A 267 -3.79 -4.27 10.56
N GLU A 268 -3.60 -5.36 11.30
CA GLU A 268 -4.64 -6.36 11.50
C GLU A 268 -5.86 -5.73 12.16
N GLU A 269 -5.67 -4.98 13.25
CA GLU A 269 -6.75 -4.30 13.95
C GLU A 269 -7.45 -3.28 13.04
N ALA A 270 -6.69 -2.46 12.30
CA ALA A 270 -7.25 -1.51 11.36
C ALA A 270 -8.14 -2.19 10.30
N ILE A 271 -7.66 -3.29 9.69
CA ILE A 271 -8.41 -4.06 8.69
C ILE A 271 -9.67 -4.68 9.31
N GLN A 272 -9.58 -5.24 10.53
CA GLN A 272 -10.73 -5.81 11.23
C GLN A 272 -11.79 -4.76 11.53
N GLN A 273 -11.39 -3.60 12.05
CA GLN A 273 -12.32 -2.51 12.37
C GLN A 273 -13.09 -2.03 11.14
N VAL A 274 -12.41 -1.76 10.02
CA VAL A 274 -13.10 -1.27 8.81
C VAL A 274 -13.96 -2.35 8.15
N THR A 275 -13.62 -3.62 8.33
CA THR A 275 -14.43 -4.74 7.84
C THR A 275 -15.72 -4.87 8.65
N LEU A 276 -15.66 -4.75 9.98
CA LEU A 276 -16.83 -4.78 10.87
C LEU A 276 -17.74 -3.56 10.69
N ASP A 277 -17.17 -2.37 10.54
CA ASP A 277 -17.94 -1.14 10.31
C ASP A 277 -18.73 -1.18 8.98
N ALA A 278 -18.30 -2.04 8.05
CA ALA A 278 -18.96 -2.22 6.76
C ALA A 278 -19.98 -3.36 6.73
N THR A 279 -20.10 -4.20 7.76
CA THR A 279 -21.12 -5.27 7.84
C THR A 279 -22.48 -4.71 8.21
#